data_AF-A0A1X6NK43-F1
#
_entry.id   AF-A0A1X6NK43-F1
#
_cell.length_a   1.000
_cell.length_b   1.000
_cell.length_c   1.000
_cell.angle_alpha   90.00
_cell.angle_beta   90.00
_cell.angle_gamma   90.00
#
_symmetry.space_group_name_H-M   'P 1'
#
loop_
_entity.id
_entity.type
_entity.pdbx_description
1 polymer ?
#
loop_
_entity_poly.entity_id
_entity_poly.type
_entity_poly.pdbx_seq_one_letter_code
_entity_poly.pdbx_strand_id
1 'polypeptide(L)'
;MDETHDGSSVDEPRPLAASANGSTAVAAPPAALLSTAAAAAAAAAIPPLTPLGLHKSELTRLLIQELDALDFPAAARALEAESGIVAHAPALARLRAAVLDGGWAALAPGGDVWALVAPLFESPDAARAARFLMARQQFLELLESGRGKDALACLRTQVRPAARCPEDLHRLPLLYMCRSAAEVRERAGWAGAGPASRHALLASLRLLLPPRALLPELRLETLLAREVLRQRAAALWPYVSSPHTCFIDEPAFAADTLPTAVAA
;
A
#
# COMPACT_ATOMS: atom_id res chain seq x y z
N MET A 1 -36.21 -67.76 -6.15
CA MET A 1 -36.70 -67.71 -4.76
C MET A 1 -35.59 -68.28 -3.90
N ASP A 2 -35.15 -67.45 -2.96
CA ASP A 2 -34.31 -67.70 -1.79
C ASP A 2 -32.85 -68.11 -1.98
N GLU A 3 -31.86 -67.67 -1.17
CA GLU A 3 -31.60 -66.58 -0.21
C GLU A 3 -30.11 -66.81 0.21
N THR A 4 -29.21 -65.85 0.01
CA THR A 4 -28.46 -65.07 1.04
C THR A 4 -27.50 -65.79 2.02
N HIS A 5 -26.34 -65.13 2.18
CA HIS A 5 -25.45 -64.96 3.36
C HIS A 5 -24.22 -65.84 3.64
N ASP A 6 -23.04 -65.26 3.30
CA ASP A 6 -22.01 -64.65 4.16
C ASP A 6 -21.52 -65.30 5.49
N GLY A 7 -20.18 -65.25 5.65
CA GLY A 7 -19.45 -65.12 6.93
C GLY A 7 -18.40 -66.23 7.17
N SER A 8 -17.10 -66.02 6.92
CA SER A 8 -16.10 -65.25 7.72
C SER A 8 -15.32 -66.10 8.75
N SER A 9 -14.03 -65.74 8.91
CA SER A 9 -13.14 -65.95 10.09
C SER A 9 -12.27 -67.23 10.04
N VAL A 10 -10.98 -67.33 10.46
CA VAL A 10 -9.96 -66.48 11.10
C VAL A 10 -8.58 -67.15 10.83
N ASP A 11 -7.49 -66.41 11.03
CA ASP A 11 -6.25 -66.79 11.77
C ASP A 11 -4.90 -66.67 11.03
N GLU A 12 -4.17 -65.62 11.43
CA GLU A 12 -2.70 -65.57 11.52
C GLU A 12 -2.30 -66.07 12.93
N PRO A 13 -1.10 -66.64 13.18
CA PRO A 13 0.10 -65.80 13.28
C PRO A 13 1.46 -66.45 12.88
N ARG A 14 2.45 -65.56 12.68
CA ARG A 14 3.94 -65.74 12.63
C ARG A 14 4.54 -66.31 13.93
N PRO A 15 5.90 -66.49 14.14
CA PRO A 15 7.09 -66.16 13.33
C PRO A 15 8.24 -67.25 13.33
N LEU A 16 9.33 -67.04 12.57
CA LEU A 16 10.72 -66.99 13.10
C LEU A 16 11.76 -66.69 12.00
N ALA A 17 12.85 -66.07 12.44
CA ALA A 17 13.82 -65.26 11.67
C ALA A 17 15.11 -66.01 11.27
N ALA A 18 15.83 -65.46 10.28
CA ALA A 18 17.30 -65.27 10.23
C ALA A 18 17.68 -64.78 8.80
N SER A 19 18.04 -63.51 8.61
CA SER A 19 19.41 -62.95 8.61
C SER A 19 20.28 -63.39 7.42
N ALA A 20 20.51 -62.47 6.46
CA ALA A 20 21.83 -61.89 6.14
C ALA A 20 21.87 -61.20 4.74
N ASN A 21 21.99 -59.87 4.79
CA ASN A 21 22.77 -58.92 3.98
C ASN A 21 23.22 -59.24 2.54
N GLY A 22 23.00 -58.25 1.66
CA GLY A 22 23.97 -57.87 0.62
C GLY A 22 23.42 -57.18 -0.62
N SER A 23 23.70 -55.89 -0.77
CA SER A 23 23.71 -55.10 -2.02
C SER A 23 22.39 -54.52 -2.56
N THR A 24 22.16 -53.23 -2.30
CA THR A 24 21.63 -52.29 -3.30
C THR A 24 22.19 -50.88 -3.07
N ALA A 25 22.53 -50.24 -4.18
CA ALA A 25 23.18 -48.93 -4.27
C ALA A 25 22.33 -47.80 -3.68
N VAL A 26 22.94 -46.97 -2.83
CA VAL A 26 22.35 -45.72 -2.33
C VAL A 26 22.62 -44.61 -3.34
N ALA A 27 21.56 -44.17 -3.99
CA ALA A 27 21.50 -42.92 -4.74
C ALA A 27 21.41 -41.73 -3.76
N ALA A 28 22.14 -40.66 -4.09
CA ALA A 28 22.11 -39.39 -3.38
C ALA A 28 20.78 -38.64 -3.56
N PRO A 29 20.27 -37.94 -2.53
CA PRO A 29 19.34 -36.83 -2.72
C PRO A 29 20.05 -35.46 -2.56
N PRO A 30 19.63 -34.41 -3.29
CA PRO A 30 20.24 -33.09 -3.21
C PRO A 30 19.78 -32.31 -1.98
N ALA A 31 20.73 -31.56 -1.41
CA ALA A 31 20.54 -30.62 -0.33
C ALA A 31 19.61 -29.47 -0.75
N ALA A 32 18.40 -29.45 -0.20
CA ALA A 32 17.48 -28.31 -0.25
C ALA A 32 16.98 -28.00 1.18
N LEU A 33 17.86 -27.43 2.00
CA LEU A 33 17.53 -26.88 3.33
C LEU A 33 18.07 -25.45 3.50
N LEU A 34 17.95 -24.62 2.47
CA LEU A 34 18.13 -23.16 2.59
C LEU A 34 16.89 -22.43 2.05
N SER A 35 15.81 -22.35 2.83
CA SER A 35 14.77 -21.34 2.58
C SER A 35 13.83 -21.04 3.76
N THR A 36 14.17 -21.42 5.00
CA THR A 36 13.37 -21.02 6.18
C THR A 36 14.16 -20.10 7.13
N ALA A 37 15.49 -20.15 7.11
CA ALA A 37 16.34 -19.24 7.88
C ALA A 37 16.35 -17.80 7.32
N ALA A 38 16.27 -17.62 5.99
CA ALA A 38 16.26 -16.30 5.36
C ALA A 38 14.96 -15.51 5.63
N ALA A 39 13.82 -16.22 5.69
CA ALA A 39 12.53 -15.60 6.02
C ALA A 39 12.41 -15.26 7.52
N ALA A 40 13.01 -16.06 8.40
CA ALA A 40 13.06 -15.78 9.84
C ALA A 40 14.08 -14.68 10.21
N ALA A 41 15.18 -14.55 9.46
CA ALA A 41 16.18 -13.50 9.68
C ALA A 41 15.67 -12.10 9.29
N ALA A 42 14.75 -11.99 8.33
CA ALA A 42 14.14 -10.71 7.95
C ALA A 42 13.18 -10.15 9.03
N ALA A 43 12.65 -11.01 9.90
CA ALA A 43 11.75 -10.62 10.99
C ALA A 43 12.48 -10.27 12.31
N ALA A 44 13.79 -10.52 12.41
CA ALA A 44 14.58 -10.40 13.64
C ALA A 44 15.73 -9.39 13.57
N ALA A 45 15.83 -8.58 12.50
CA ALA A 45 16.76 -7.46 12.47
C ALA A 45 16.13 -6.27 13.21
N ILE A 46 16.67 -5.93 14.38
CA ILE A 46 16.35 -4.66 15.05
C ILE A 46 16.62 -3.56 14.00
N PRO A 47 15.62 -2.75 13.61
CA PRO A 47 15.81 -1.73 12.60
C PRO A 47 16.91 -0.79 13.09
N PRO A 48 17.90 -0.42 12.25
CA PRO A 48 18.97 0.46 12.68
C PRO A 48 18.37 1.76 13.21
N LEU A 49 18.57 2.01 14.51
CA LEU A 49 18.09 3.22 15.16
C LEU A 49 19.17 4.30 15.09
N THR A 50 18.75 5.56 15.03
CA THR A 50 19.65 6.70 15.24
C THR A 50 20.04 6.79 16.72
N PRO A 51 21.06 7.61 17.08
CA PRO A 51 21.42 7.84 18.48
C PRO A 51 20.27 8.35 19.36
N LEU A 52 19.25 8.97 18.75
CA LEU A 52 18.03 9.45 19.40
C LEU A 52 16.89 8.42 19.37
N GLY A 53 17.14 7.19 18.94
CA GLY A 53 16.15 6.11 18.91
C GLY A 53 15.17 6.17 17.73
N LEU A 54 15.44 6.96 16.68
CA LEU A 54 14.58 7.03 15.49
C LEU A 54 14.90 5.90 14.52
N HIS A 55 13.90 5.35 13.83
CA HIS A 55 14.13 4.39 12.76
C HIS A 55 14.89 5.04 11.61
N LYS A 56 16.11 4.57 11.32
CA LYS A 56 16.94 5.09 10.22
C LYS A 56 16.20 4.97 8.88
N SER A 57 15.42 3.90 8.67
CA SER A 57 14.61 3.72 7.47
C SER A 57 13.54 4.79 7.30
N GLU A 58 12.83 5.14 8.37
CA GLU A 58 11.79 6.17 8.32
C GLU A 58 12.40 7.56 8.13
N LEU A 59 13.49 7.86 8.85
CA LEU A 59 14.20 9.13 8.72
C LEU A 59 14.76 9.30 7.30
N THR A 60 15.35 8.26 6.73
CA THR A 60 15.89 8.32 5.36
C THR A 60 14.78 8.58 4.35
N ARG A 61 13.62 7.93 4.50
CA ARG A 61 12.45 8.18 3.63
C ARG A 61 11.92 9.61 3.75
N LEU A 62 11.90 10.18 4.96
CA LEU A 62 11.56 11.58 5.18
C LEU A 62 12.56 12.50 4.49
N LEU A 63 13.86 12.26 4.66
CA LEU A 63 14.91 13.07 4.02
C LEU A 63 14.81 13.04 2.49
N ILE A 64 14.60 11.86 1.89
CA ILE A 64 14.43 11.77 0.43
C ILE A 64 13.22 12.58 -0.03
N GLN A 65 12.08 12.49 0.68
CA GLN A 65 10.90 13.30 0.34
C GLN A 65 11.20 14.81 0.40
N GLU A 66 11.90 15.28 1.43
CA GLU A 66 12.21 16.71 1.58
C GLU A 66 13.22 17.18 0.54
N LEU A 67 14.21 16.35 0.19
CA LEU A 67 15.12 16.66 -0.90
C LEU A 67 14.38 16.79 -2.23
N ASP A 68 13.38 15.95 -2.49
CA ASP A 68 12.51 16.10 -3.66
C ASP A 68 11.64 17.36 -3.58
N ALA A 69 11.14 17.74 -2.40
CA ALA A 69 10.32 18.94 -2.20
C ALA A 69 11.12 20.25 -2.33
N LEU A 70 12.42 20.23 -1.98
CA LEU A 70 13.36 21.35 -2.10
C LEU A 70 14.04 21.44 -3.48
N ASP A 71 13.55 20.70 -4.48
CA ASP A 71 14.10 20.65 -5.84
C ASP A 71 15.56 20.13 -5.92
N PHE A 72 15.96 19.21 -5.04
CA PHE A 72 17.26 18.53 -5.06
C PHE A 72 17.19 17.03 -5.48
N PRO A 73 16.71 16.70 -6.70
CA PRO A 73 16.47 15.32 -7.12
C PRO A 73 17.75 14.50 -7.27
N ALA A 74 18.90 15.15 -7.53
CA ALA A 74 20.19 14.46 -7.62
C ALA A 74 20.64 13.95 -6.25
N ALA A 75 20.44 14.74 -5.19
CA ALA A 75 20.75 14.36 -3.82
C ALA A 75 19.81 13.26 -3.32
N ALA A 76 18.51 13.37 -3.62
CA ALA A 76 17.52 12.34 -3.33
C ALA A 76 17.94 10.97 -3.91
N ARG A 77 18.29 10.92 -5.20
CA ARG A 77 18.75 9.69 -5.87
C ARG A 77 20.06 9.15 -5.32
N ALA A 78 21.01 10.02 -4.98
CA ALA A 78 22.27 9.60 -4.37
C ALA A 78 22.04 8.94 -3.00
N LEU A 79 21.16 9.54 -2.19
CA LEU A 79 20.78 9.00 -0.88
C LEU A 79 20.02 7.67 -1.01
N GLU A 80 19.13 7.53 -1.99
CA GLU A 80 18.49 6.24 -2.31
C GLU A 80 19.51 5.17 -2.69
N ALA A 81 20.49 5.51 -3.52
CA ALA A 81 21.54 4.57 -3.96
C ALA A 81 22.49 4.16 -2.82
N GLU A 82 22.85 5.08 -1.93
CA GLU A 82 23.75 4.82 -0.79
C GLU A 82 23.05 4.03 0.31
N SER A 83 21.80 4.38 0.62
CA SER A 83 21.05 3.78 1.73
C SER A 83 20.31 2.50 1.35
N GLY A 84 20.03 2.30 0.05
CA GLY A 84 19.16 1.24 -0.45
C GLY A 84 17.68 1.42 -0.05
N ILE A 85 17.31 2.57 0.52
CA ILE A 85 15.97 2.87 0.99
C ILE A 85 15.32 3.83 0.00
N VAL A 86 14.15 3.45 -0.53
CA VAL A 86 13.35 4.29 -1.42
C VAL A 86 12.29 5.08 -0.65
N ALA A 87 12.04 6.33 -1.04
CA ALA A 87 11.04 7.18 -0.36
C ALA A 87 9.64 6.56 -0.36
N HIS A 88 9.24 6.05 -1.53
CA HIS A 88 7.93 5.45 -1.78
C HIS A 88 8.11 4.00 -2.21
N ALA A 89 7.20 3.11 -1.79
CA ALA A 89 7.24 1.73 -2.23
C ALA A 89 7.19 1.67 -3.78
N PRO A 90 8.07 0.93 -4.46
CA PRO A 90 8.12 0.88 -5.92
C PRO A 90 6.80 0.34 -6.51
N ALA A 91 6.10 -0.50 -5.74
CA ALA A 91 4.75 -0.95 -6.05
C ALA A 91 3.74 0.20 -6.20
N LEU A 92 3.85 1.27 -5.43
CA LEU A 92 2.98 2.45 -5.53
C LEU A 92 3.28 3.26 -6.81
N ALA A 93 4.55 3.36 -7.21
CA ALA A 93 4.91 3.97 -8.49
C ALA A 93 4.34 3.19 -9.67
N ARG A 94 4.43 1.84 -9.63
CA ARG A 94 3.81 0.96 -10.63
C ARG A 94 2.27 1.06 -10.63
N LEU A 95 1.65 1.15 -9.44
CA LEU A 95 0.21 1.41 -9.31
C LEU A 95 -0.18 2.71 -10.00
N ARG A 96 0.53 3.80 -9.69
CA ARG A 96 0.25 5.13 -10.27
C ARG A 96 0.38 5.10 -11.78
N ALA A 97 1.46 4.52 -12.31
CA ALA A 97 1.66 4.37 -13.75
C ALA A 97 0.52 3.56 -14.38
N ALA A 98 0.21 2.37 -13.85
CA ALA A 98 -0.85 1.51 -14.37
C ALA A 98 -2.23 2.19 -14.35
N VAL A 99 -2.56 2.95 -13.31
CA VAL A 99 -3.83 3.70 -13.23
C VAL A 99 -3.85 4.83 -14.27
N LEU A 100 -2.77 5.58 -14.42
CA LEU A 100 -2.70 6.69 -15.38
C LEU A 100 -2.69 6.21 -16.82
N ASP A 101 -2.06 5.08 -17.11
CA ASP A 101 -2.00 4.46 -18.43
C ASP A 101 -3.29 3.68 -18.78
N GLY A 102 -4.15 3.42 -17.80
CA GLY A 102 -5.36 2.59 -17.99
C GLY A 102 -5.04 1.09 -18.13
N GLY A 103 -3.91 0.65 -17.59
CA GLY A 103 -3.45 -0.74 -17.55
C GLY A 103 -4.23 -1.62 -16.56
N TRP A 104 -5.56 -1.61 -16.64
CA TRP A 104 -6.46 -2.25 -15.68
C TRP A 104 -6.25 -3.76 -15.55
N ALA A 105 -5.75 -4.44 -16.59
CA ALA A 105 -5.46 -5.88 -16.56
C ALA A 105 -4.34 -6.24 -15.55
N ALA A 106 -3.32 -5.39 -15.41
CA ALA A 106 -2.24 -5.57 -14.43
C ALA A 106 -2.71 -5.31 -12.98
N LEU A 107 -3.80 -4.54 -12.83
CA LEU A 107 -4.43 -4.18 -11.56
C LEU A 107 -5.57 -5.13 -11.16
N ALA A 108 -5.99 -6.01 -12.07
CA ALA A 108 -7.04 -6.99 -11.83
C ALA A 108 -6.58 -8.06 -10.82
N PRO A 109 -7.51 -8.84 -10.24
CA PRO A 109 -7.15 -9.94 -9.34
C PRO A 109 -6.21 -10.94 -10.05
N GLY A 110 -5.03 -11.20 -9.46
CA GLY A 110 -4.00 -12.05 -10.07
C GLY A 110 -3.07 -11.34 -11.05
N GLY A 111 -3.24 -10.03 -11.26
CA GLY A 111 -2.30 -9.21 -12.01
C GLY A 111 -0.99 -8.98 -11.26
N ASP A 112 0.08 -8.74 -12.02
CA ASP A 112 1.45 -8.57 -11.52
C ASP A 112 1.58 -7.34 -10.62
N VAL A 113 0.98 -6.21 -11.01
CA VAL A 113 1.01 -4.98 -10.22
C VAL A 113 0.14 -5.11 -8.98
N TRP A 114 -1.06 -5.71 -9.10
CA TRP A 114 -1.92 -5.92 -7.93
C TRP A 114 -1.26 -6.81 -6.87
N ALA A 115 -0.56 -7.87 -7.27
CA ALA A 115 0.15 -8.75 -6.34
C ALA A 115 1.20 -8.00 -5.49
N LEU A 116 1.82 -6.96 -6.05
CA LEU A 116 2.78 -6.11 -5.35
C LEU A 116 2.12 -5.05 -4.45
N VAL A 117 0.93 -4.59 -4.82
CA VAL A 117 0.22 -3.50 -4.11
C VAL A 117 -0.68 -4.03 -3.00
N ALA A 118 -1.29 -5.21 -3.16
CA ALA A 118 -2.20 -5.80 -2.19
C ALA A 118 -1.60 -5.91 -0.76
N PRO A 119 -0.31 -6.29 -0.57
CA PRO A 119 0.31 -6.35 0.75
C PRO A 119 0.55 -4.99 1.40
N LEU A 120 0.46 -3.89 0.66
CA LEU A 120 0.65 -2.54 1.21
C LEU A 120 -0.54 -2.07 2.05
N PHE A 121 -1.70 -2.71 1.90
CA PHE A 121 -2.89 -2.42 2.69
C PHE A 121 -2.88 -3.24 3.99
N GLU A 122 -2.94 -2.56 5.14
CA GLU A 122 -2.98 -3.23 6.45
C GLU A 122 -4.27 -4.02 6.66
N SER A 123 -5.39 -3.54 6.10
CA SER A 123 -6.70 -4.16 6.25
C SER A 123 -7.15 -4.87 4.96
N PRO A 124 -7.68 -6.10 5.04
CA PRO A 124 -8.27 -6.78 3.88
C PRO A 124 -9.48 -6.02 3.33
N ASP A 125 -10.16 -5.22 4.17
CA ASP A 125 -11.26 -4.37 3.75
C ASP A 125 -10.77 -3.14 2.97
N ALA A 126 -9.62 -2.56 3.37
CA ALA A 126 -8.99 -1.47 2.62
C ALA A 126 -8.52 -1.95 1.24
N ALA A 127 -7.91 -3.13 1.16
CA ALA A 127 -7.54 -3.75 -0.11
C ALA A 127 -8.78 -4.05 -0.98
N ARG A 128 -9.88 -4.50 -0.37
CA ARG A 128 -11.16 -4.73 -1.08
C ARG A 128 -11.78 -3.43 -1.58
N ALA A 129 -11.76 -2.37 -0.78
CA ALA A 129 -12.23 -1.05 -1.17
C ALA A 129 -11.39 -0.46 -2.33
N ALA A 130 -10.06 -0.59 -2.27
CA ALA A 130 -9.17 -0.17 -3.35
C ALA A 130 -9.49 -0.89 -4.67
N ARG A 131 -9.69 -2.21 -4.63
CA ARG A 131 -10.13 -2.99 -5.80
C ARG A 131 -11.47 -2.51 -6.34
N PHE A 132 -12.43 -2.27 -5.45
CA PHE A 132 -13.74 -1.78 -5.86
C PHE A 132 -13.63 -0.43 -6.59
N LEU A 133 -12.84 0.50 -6.07
CA LEU A 133 -12.63 1.81 -6.72
C LEU A 133 -12.00 1.68 -8.10
N MET A 134 -10.97 0.84 -8.25
CA MET A 134 -10.33 0.59 -9.55
C MET A 134 -11.28 -0.10 -10.54
N ALA A 135 -11.99 -1.14 -10.11
CA ALA A 135 -12.96 -1.87 -10.93
C ALA A 135 -14.14 -0.97 -11.35
N ARG A 136 -14.61 -0.09 -10.44
CA ARG A 136 -15.63 0.93 -10.74
C ARG A 136 -15.14 1.89 -11.83
N GLN A 137 -13.91 2.40 -11.72
CA GLN A 137 -13.36 3.28 -12.74
C GLN A 137 -13.22 2.55 -14.09
N GLN A 138 -12.67 1.33 -14.10
CA GLN A 138 -12.59 0.51 -15.31
C GLN A 138 -13.97 0.28 -15.95
N PHE A 139 -14.99 -0.01 -15.15
CA PHE A 139 -16.36 -0.19 -15.64
C PHE A 139 -16.90 1.06 -16.34
N LEU A 140 -16.69 2.25 -15.75
CA LEU A 140 -17.13 3.52 -16.35
C LEU A 140 -16.38 3.82 -17.67
N GLU A 141 -15.08 3.57 -17.72
CA GLU A 141 -14.28 3.73 -18.95
C GLU A 141 -14.74 2.75 -20.06
N LEU A 142 -15.10 1.51 -19.69
CA LEU A 142 -15.64 0.53 -20.65
C LEU A 142 -17.03 0.92 -21.16
N LEU A 143 -17.89 1.51 -20.32
CA LEU A 143 -19.19 2.03 -20.75
C LEU A 143 -19.03 3.22 -21.70
N GLU A 144 -18.14 4.16 -21.41
CA GLU A 144 -17.89 5.32 -22.27
C GLU A 144 -17.31 4.91 -23.63
N SER A 145 -16.46 3.88 -23.67
CA SER A 145 -15.91 3.32 -24.93
C SER A 145 -16.89 2.44 -25.72
N GLY A 146 -18.13 2.25 -25.24
CA GLY A 146 -19.15 1.41 -25.91
C GLY A 146 -18.92 -0.09 -25.79
N ARG A 147 -17.95 -0.54 -24.97
CA ARG A 147 -17.61 -1.95 -24.77
C ARG A 147 -18.51 -2.61 -23.70
N GLY A 148 -19.81 -2.63 -23.94
CA GLY A 148 -20.81 -3.09 -22.96
C GLY A 148 -20.60 -4.54 -22.48
N LYS A 149 -20.19 -5.46 -23.36
CA LYS A 149 -19.92 -6.87 -22.97
C LYS A 149 -18.81 -6.97 -21.93
N ASP A 150 -17.71 -6.24 -22.15
CA ASP A 150 -16.57 -6.22 -21.25
C ASP A 150 -16.90 -5.47 -19.96
N ALA A 151 -17.71 -4.41 -20.04
CA ALA A 151 -18.22 -3.70 -18.87
C ALA A 151 -19.06 -4.64 -17.98
N LEU A 152 -19.95 -5.46 -18.57
CA LEU A 152 -20.74 -6.43 -17.82
C LEU A 152 -19.88 -7.54 -17.21
N ALA A 153 -18.86 -8.01 -17.94
CA ALA A 153 -17.90 -8.96 -17.41
C ALA A 153 -17.14 -8.38 -16.21
N CYS A 154 -16.66 -7.13 -16.29
CA CYS A 154 -16.02 -6.40 -15.19
C CYS A 154 -16.96 -6.26 -13.98
N LEU A 155 -18.22 -5.88 -14.21
CA LEU A 155 -19.23 -5.75 -13.15
C LEU A 155 -19.43 -7.07 -12.40
N ARG A 156 -19.54 -8.19 -13.12
CA ARG A 156 -19.80 -9.52 -12.55
C ARG A 156 -18.58 -10.10 -11.83
N THR A 157 -17.39 -9.93 -12.39
CA THR A 157 -16.16 -10.61 -11.93
C THR A 157 -15.32 -9.77 -10.98
N GLN A 158 -15.39 -8.45 -11.05
CA GLN A 158 -14.55 -7.55 -10.25
C GLN A 158 -15.36 -6.67 -9.31
N VAL A 159 -16.39 -5.98 -9.81
CA VAL A 159 -17.18 -5.02 -8.99
C VAL A 159 -18.02 -5.74 -7.95
N ARG A 160 -18.81 -6.75 -8.35
CA ARG A 160 -19.71 -7.48 -7.45
C ARG A 160 -19.01 -8.14 -6.26
N PRO A 161 -17.86 -8.84 -6.41
CA PRO A 161 -17.15 -9.41 -5.26
C PRO A 161 -16.38 -8.37 -4.43
N ALA A 162 -16.11 -7.18 -4.96
CA ALA A 162 -15.41 -6.11 -4.24
C ALA A 162 -16.35 -5.11 -3.54
N ALA A 163 -17.62 -5.05 -3.95
CA ALA A 163 -18.60 -4.13 -3.40
C ALA A 163 -18.89 -4.43 -1.92
N ARG A 164 -18.80 -3.39 -1.09
CA ARG A 164 -19.15 -3.45 0.33
C ARG A 164 -20.58 -2.98 0.59
N CYS A 165 -21.06 -2.01 -0.20
CA CYS A 165 -22.36 -1.39 -0.03
C CYS A 165 -23.37 -1.93 -1.04
N PRO A 166 -24.59 -2.30 -0.60
CA PRO A 166 -25.65 -2.75 -1.51
C PRO A 166 -26.15 -1.64 -2.44
N GLU A 167 -26.02 -0.37 -2.04
CA GLU A 167 -26.36 0.77 -2.91
C GLU A 167 -25.51 0.81 -4.18
N ASP A 168 -24.21 0.54 -4.07
CA ASP A 168 -23.30 0.53 -5.21
C ASP A 168 -23.62 -0.62 -6.18
N LEU A 169 -24.06 -1.75 -5.63
CA LEU A 169 -24.53 -2.90 -6.40
C LEU A 169 -25.82 -2.64 -7.15
N HIS A 170 -26.62 -1.66 -6.73
CA HIS A 170 -27.84 -1.27 -7.44
C HIS A 170 -27.58 -0.09 -8.39
N ARG A 171 -26.75 0.88 -8.01
CA ARG A 171 -26.47 2.08 -8.82
C ARG A 171 -25.64 1.78 -10.07
N LEU A 172 -24.57 1.00 -9.96
CA LEU A 172 -23.65 0.76 -11.09
C LEU A 172 -24.31 -0.01 -12.24
N PRO A 173 -25.09 -1.09 -12.02
CA PRO A 173 -25.78 -1.77 -13.11
C PRO A 173 -26.81 -0.88 -13.84
N LEU A 174 -27.44 0.09 -13.15
CA LEU A 174 -28.40 1.01 -13.77
C LEU A 174 -27.75 1.92 -14.83
N LEU A 175 -26.43 2.12 -14.76
CA LEU A 175 -25.66 2.88 -15.75
C LEU A 175 -25.49 2.12 -17.07
N TYR A 176 -25.62 0.79 -17.06
CA TYR A 176 -25.56 -0.02 -18.29
C TYR A 176 -26.66 0.33 -19.30
N MET A 177 -27.78 0.88 -18.83
CA MET A 177 -28.92 1.25 -19.67
C MET A 177 -28.75 2.59 -20.38
N CYS A 178 -27.69 3.35 -20.07
CA CYS A 178 -27.39 4.62 -20.73
C CYS A 178 -26.98 4.37 -22.19
N ARG A 179 -27.44 5.21 -23.11
CA ARG A 179 -27.21 5.03 -24.56
C ARG A 179 -26.06 5.88 -25.08
N SER A 180 -25.66 6.89 -24.32
CA SER A 180 -24.57 7.80 -24.68
C SER A 180 -23.56 7.95 -23.54
N ALA A 181 -22.30 8.24 -23.89
CA ALA A 181 -21.25 8.56 -22.93
C ALA A 181 -21.55 9.81 -22.09
N ALA A 182 -22.32 10.76 -22.63
CA ALA A 182 -22.75 11.95 -21.89
C ALA A 182 -23.73 11.59 -20.75
N GLU A 183 -24.71 10.73 -21.03
CA GLU A 183 -25.66 10.23 -20.01
C GLU A 183 -24.94 9.44 -18.90
N VAL A 184 -23.92 8.65 -19.26
CA VAL A 184 -23.11 7.92 -18.25
C VAL A 184 -22.40 8.90 -17.33
N ARG A 185 -21.76 9.94 -17.86
CA ARG A 185 -21.05 10.96 -17.08
C ARG A 185 -21.98 11.72 -16.14
N GLU A 186 -23.14 12.15 -16.65
CA GLU A 186 -24.14 12.87 -15.87
C GLU A 186 -24.72 12.01 -14.75
N ARG A 187 -25.21 10.80 -15.07
CA ARG A 187 -25.83 9.90 -14.09
C ARG A 187 -24.85 9.33 -13.07
N ALA A 188 -23.57 9.18 -13.44
CA ALA A 188 -22.53 8.70 -12.53
C ALA A 188 -21.88 9.83 -11.71
N GLY A 189 -22.16 11.11 -12.02
CA GLY A 189 -21.45 12.26 -11.43
C GLY A 189 -19.94 12.19 -11.69
N TRP A 190 -19.54 11.79 -12.89
CA TRP A 190 -18.18 11.41 -13.24
C TRP A 190 -17.64 12.24 -14.41
N ALA A 191 -16.39 12.70 -14.30
CA ALA A 191 -15.78 13.62 -15.25
C ALA A 191 -15.45 13.01 -16.63
N GLY A 192 -15.57 11.68 -16.79
CA GLY A 192 -15.19 10.96 -18.01
C GLY A 192 -13.87 10.20 -17.90
N ALA A 193 -13.52 9.42 -18.91
CA ALA A 193 -12.32 8.57 -19.05
C ALA A 193 -11.03 9.37 -19.26
N GLY A 194 -10.93 10.54 -18.63
CA GLY A 194 -9.81 11.44 -18.73
C GLY A 194 -8.84 11.35 -17.54
N PRO A 195 -7.74 12.12 -17.60
CA PRO A 195 -6.77 12.18 -16.50
C PRO A 195 -7.43 12.66 -15.20
N ALA A 196 -8.43 13.55 -15.25
CA ALA A 196 -9.09 14.07 -14.04
C ALA A 196 -9.70 12.97 -13.16
N SER A 197 -10.41 12.01 -13.76
CA SER A 197 -11.02 10.91 -13.00
C SER A 197 -9.98 9.92 -12.47
N ARG A 198 -8.92 9.65 -13.24
CA ARG A 198 -7.78 8.83 -12.80
C ARG A 198 -7.01 9.47 -11.65
N HIS A 199 -6.82 10.79 -11.65
CA HIS A 199 -6.22 11.51 -10.53
C HIS A 199 -7.12 11.50 -9.29
N ALA A 200 -8.45 11.66 -9.46
CA ALA A 200 -9.41 11.54 -8.36
C ALA A 200 -9.44 10.12 -7.76
N LEU A 201 -9.32 9.08 -8.60
CA LEU A 201 -9.15 7.70 -8.16
C LEU A 201 -7.88 7.54 -7.34
N LEU A 202 -6.74 8.04 -7.83
CA LEU A 202 -5.48 7.99 -7.09
C LEU A 202 -5.61 8.69 -5.73
N ALA A 203 -6.21 9.87 -5.66
CA ALA A 203 -6.45 10.57 -4.40
C ALA A 203 -7.29 9.71 -3.43
N SER A 204 -8.32 9.03 -3.93
CA SER A 204 -9.16 8.13 -3.12
C SER A 204 -8.39 6.89 -2.65
N LEU A 205 -7.52 6.31 -3.49
CA LEU A 205 -6.67 5.18 -3.14
C LEU A 205 -5.62 5.56 -2.08
N ARG A 206 -5.08 6.78 -2.14
CA ARG A 206 -4.13 7.29 -1.14
C ARG A 206 -4.72 7.32 0.27
N LEU A 207 -6.02 7.61 0.41
CA LEU A 207 -6.71 7.62 1.71
C LEU A 207 -6.87 6.22 2.32
N LEU A 208 -6.78 5.17 1.51
CA LEU A 208 -6.88 3.78 1.96
C LEU A 208 -5.52 3.18 2.36
N LEU A 209 -4.41 3.85 2.00
CA LEU A 209 -3.06 3.39 2.30
C LEU A 209 -2.63 3.86 3.69
N PRO A 210 -1.95 3.01 4.48
CA PRO A 210 -1.41 3.42 5.76
C PRO A 210 -0.25 4.42 5.55
N PRO A 211 0.00 5.34 6.51
CA PRO A 211 1.07 6.34 6.42
C PRO A 211 2.47 5.71 6.34
N ARG A 212 2.60 4.44 6.75
CA ARG A 212 3.82 3.64 6.60
C ARG A 212 4.09 3.26 5.14
N ALA A 213 3.05 2.94 4.38
CA ALA A 213 3.17 2.60 2.97
C ALA A 213 3.27 3.86 2.09
N LEU A 214 2.49 4.89 2.42
CA LEU A 214 2.50 6.17 1.72
C LEU A 214 2.86 7.28 2.70
N LEU A 215 4.07 7.80 2.54
CA LEU A 215 4.56 8.87 3.40
C LEU A 215 3.77 10.16 3.08
N PRO A 216 3.11 10.81 4.07
CA PRO A 216 2.33 12.02 3.83
C PRO A 216 3.18 13.12 3.19
N GLU A 217 2.60 14.00 2.39
CA GLU A 217 3.33 15.13 1.78
C GLU A 217 3.90 16.07 2.86
N LEU A 218 5.13 16.58 2.64
CA LEU A 218 5.83 17.55 3.51
C LEU A 218 5.89 17.13 4.98
N ARG A 219 6.20 15.85 5.22
CA ARG A 219 6.07 15.26 6.56
C ARG A 219 7.13 15.79 7.52
N LEU A 220 8.37 16.01 7.09
CA LEU A 220 9.42 16.52 7.98
C LEU A 220 9.14 17.99 8.31
N GLU A 221 8.78 18.81 7.33
CA GLU A 221 8.39 20.21 7.55
C GLU A 221 7.26 20.32 8.57
N THR A 222 6.21 19.49 8.41
CA THR A 222 5.08 19.47 9.35
C THR A 222 5.52 19.08 10.76
N LEU A 223 6.45 18.13 10.90
CA LEU A 223 6.98 17.72 12.20
C LEU A 223 7.84 18.83 12.84
N LEU A 224 8.72 19.46 12.07
CA LEU A 224 9.56 20.57 12.52
C LEU A 224 8.73 21.78 12.91
N ALA A 225 7.72 22.16 12.11
CA ALA A 225 6.81 23.25 12.42
C ALA A 225 6.04 23.00 13.74
N ARG A 226 5.55 21.77 13.96
CA ARG A 226 4.91 21.38 15.22
C ARG A 226 5.85 21.50 16.40
N GLU A 227 7.10 21.10 16.23
CA GLU A 227 8.10 21.17 17.28
C GLU A 227 8.46 22.62 17.63
N VAL A 228 8.64 23.50 16.64
CA VAL A 228 8.84 24.94 16.88
C VAL A 228 7.66 25.54 17.65
N LEU A 229 6.43 25.19 17.30
CA LEU A 229 5.25 25.63 18.05
C LEU A 229 5.27 25.12 19.50
N ARG A 230 5.68 23.87 19.72
CA ARG A 230 5.81 23.28 21.06
C ARG A 230 6.88 23.98 21.89
N GLN A 231 8.04 24.28 21.31
CA GLN A 231 9.13 25.01 21.97
C GLN A 231 8.70 26.43 22.34
N ARG A 232 8.00 27.14 21.45
CA ARG A 232 7.41 28.45 21.73
C ARG A 232 6.37 28.41 22.85
N ALA A 233 5.54 27.37 22.91
CA ALA A 233 4.55 27.20 23.97
C ALA A 233 5.20 26.85 25.33
N ALA A 234 6.34 26.16 25.32
CA ALA A 234 7.11 25.85 26.53
C ALA A 234 7.97 27.03 27.01
N ALA A 235 8.32 27.96 26.12
CA ALA A 235 9.00 29.19 26.48
C ALA A 235 8.08 30.06 27.36
N LEU A 236 8.53 30.37 28.58
CA LEU A 236 7.78 31.14 29.58
C LEU A 236 7.42 32.57 29.11
N TRP A 237 8.02 33.08 28.03
CA TRP A 237 7.78 34.42 27.51
C TRP A 237 7.42 34.41 26.02
N PRO A 238 6.24 34.93 25.62
CA PRO A 238 5.76 34.87 24.23
C PRO A 238 6.52 35.75 23.22
N TYR A 239 7.47 36.57 23.67
CA TYR A 239 8.11 37.60 22.85
C TYR A 239 9.36 37.07 22.16
N VAL A 240 9.17 36.21 21.16
CA VAL A 240 10.18 35.90 20.15
C VAL A 240 9.59 36.27 18.80
N SER A 241 9.65 37.56 18.46
CA SER A 241 9.13 38.11 17.21
C SER A 241 10.16 37.99 16.08
N SER A 242 10.66 36.79 15.83
CA SER A 242 11.45 36.51 14.63
C SER A 242 10.48 36.26 13.47
N PRO A 243 10.54 37.01 12.35
CA PRO A 243 9.66 36.81 11.20
C PRO A 243 9.90 35.46 10.49
N HIS A 244 11.02 34.80 10.80
CA HIS A 244 11.40 33.49 10.26
C HIS A 244 11.63 32.48 11.38
N THR A 245 11.19 31.25 11.18
CA THR A 245 11.49 30.12 12.07
C THR A 245 12.94 29.68 11.82
N CYS A 246 13.88 30.08 12.70
CA CYS A 246 15.20 29.47 12.72
C CYS A 246 15.11 28.12 13.45
N PHE A 247 15.60 27.05 12.82
CA PHE A 247 15.61 25.70 13.39
C PHE A 247 16.91 25.37 14.14
N ILE A 248 17.97 26.15 13.92
CA ILE A 248 19.30 25.95 14.53
C ILE A 248 19.36 26.59 15.92
N ASP A 249 18.77 27.78 16.04
CA ASP A 249 18.72 28.50 17.31
C ASP A 249 17.49 28.07 18.10
N GLU A 250 17.67 27.67 19.35
CA GLU A 250 16.53 27.54 20.26
C GLU A 250 15.91 28.93 20.47
N PRO A 251 14.58 29.03 20.64
CA PRO A 251 13.92 30.29 20.98
C PRO A 251 14.37 30.74 22.38
N ALA A 252 15.52 31.39 22.42
CA ALA A 252 16.07 32.01 23.62
C ALA A 252 15.40 33.38 23.82
N PHE A 253 15.21 33.73 25.09
CA PHE A 253 14.71 35.02 25.51
C PHE A 253 15.57 36.16 24.92
N ALA A 254 14.98 37.00 24.08
CA ALA A 254 15.57 38.27 23.66
C ALA A 254 15.04 39.39 24.58
N ALA A 255 15.90 39.89 25.48
CA ALA A 255 15.57 41.00 26.37
C ALA A 255 15.19 42.28 25.60
N ASP A 256 15.66 42.42 24.37
CA ASP A 256 15.56 43.62 23.55
C ASP A 256 14.19 43.82 22.87
N THR A 257 13.26 42.87 23.01
CA THR A 257 11.89 42.95 22.45
C THR A 257 10.80 43.11 23.51
N LEU A 258 11.13 43.65 24.69
CA LEU A 258 10.11 44.13 25.61
C LEU A 258 9.40 45.35 24.98
N PRO A 259 8.06 45.43 25.00
CA PRO A 259 7.36 46.64 24.59
C PRO A 259 7.63 47.74 25.62
N THR A 260 8.76 48.43 25.50
CA THR A 260 9.07 49.63 26.26
C THR A 260 8.37 50.82 25.62
N ALA A 261 7.07 50.93 25.84
CA ALA A 261 6.34 52.20 25.98
C ALA A 261 4.83 51.93 26.06
N VAL A 262 4.26 52.16 27.24
CA VAL A 262 2.87 52.60 27.36
C VAL A 262 2.85 54.02 26.77
N ALA A 263 2.30 54.18 25.56
CA ALA A 263 2.03 55.49 25.01
C ALA A 263 0.97 56.17 25.89
N ALA A 264 1.40 57.19 26.64
CA ALA A 264 0.53 58.14 27.34
C ALA A 264 0.06 59.23 26.37
#